data_AF-A0A914RPT6-F1
#
_entry.id   AF-A0A914RPT6-F1
#
_cell.length_a   1.000
_cell.length_b   1.000
_cell.length_c   1.000
_cell.angle_alpha   90.00
_cell.angle_beta   90.00
_cell.angle_gamma   90.00
#
_symmetry.space_group_name_H-M   'P 1'
#
loop_
_entity.id
_entity.type
_entity.pdbx_description
1 polymer ?
#
loop_
_entity_poly.entity_id
_entity_poly.type
_entity_poly.pdbx_seq_one_letter_code
_entity_poly.pdbx_strand_id
1 'polypeptide(L)'
;MHEAVLGQYVQQFSGYSQHDSQELLSFLLDGLHEDLNRVKKKVYLEAKDSGERPDSMVAAEAWQMYKMGNDSVIVDYLHGQLKSTVVCPQCKLVSVKFDPFCFLSLPLPPKERIHKVVMTLVPLSPDRKWVKVTAIVFFC
;
A
#
# COMPACT_ATOMS: atom_id res chain seq x y z
N MET A 1 11.55 0.87 -24.10
CA MET A 1 12.64 1.88 -24.06
C MET A 1 12.92 2.36 -22.63
N HIS A 2 11.91 2.50 -21.76
CA HIS A 2 12.12 2.86 -20.34
C HIS A 2 12.74 1.74 -19.47
N GLU A 3 12.41 0.47 -19.75
CA GLU A 3 12.93 -0.68 -18.98
C GLU A 3 14.44 -0.90 -19.15
N ALA A 4 15.00 -0.57 -20.32
CA ALA A 4 16.42 -0.81 -20.61
C ALA A 4 17.37 0.09 -19.80
N VAL A 5 16.94 1.30 -19.44
CA VAL A 5 17.71 2.21 -18.57
C VAL A 5 17.60 1.76 -17.12
N LEU A 6 16.42 1.34 -16.69
CA LEU A 6 16.17 0.86 -15.32
C LEU A 6 16.82 -0.49 -15.02
N GLY A 7 16.90 -1.38 -16.02
CA GLY A 7 17.60 -2.67 -15.90
C GLY A 7 19.12 -2.54 -15.66
N GLN A 8 19.71 -1.35 -15.86
CA GLN A 8 21.10 -1.07 -15.48
C GLN A 8 21.26 -0.76 -13.98
N TYR A 9 20.21 -0.26 -13.34
CA TYR A 9 20.22 0.14 -11.92
C TYR A 9 19.51 -0.88 -11.01
N VAL A 10 18.55 -1.65 -11.53
CA VAL A 10 17.79 -2.66 -10.79
C VAL A 10 17.71 -3.94 -11.61
N GLN A 11 18.42 -4.98 -11.17
CA GLN A 11 18.44 -6.26 -11.88
C GLN A 11 17.07 -6.94 -12.00
N GLN A 12 16.13 -6.60 -11.11
CA GLN A 12 14.77 -7.11 -11.14
C GLN A 12 13.96 -6.68 -12.37
N PHE A 13 14.35 -5.60 -13.07
CA PHE A 13 13.76 -5.19 -14.34
C PHE A 13 14.59 -5.61 -15.55
N SER A 14 15.56 -6.51 -15.37
CA SER A 14 16.36 -7.07 -16.47
C SER A 14 15.63 -8.26 -17.10
N GLY A 15 15.38 -8.17 -18.42
CA GLY A 15 14.73 -9.24 -19.19
C GLY A 15 13.45 -8.77 -19.88
N TYR A 16 12.59 -9.75 -20.24
CA TYR A 16 11.32 -9.52 -20.94
C TYR A 16 10.12 -10.15 -20.19
N SER A 17 10.27 -10.37 -18.88
CA SER A 17 9.19 -10.89 -18.02
C SER A 17 8.11 -9.83 -17.76
N GLN A 18 6.93 -10.28 -17.33
CA GLN A 18 5.92 -9.35 -16.82
C GLN A 18 6.33 -8.87 -15.42
N HIS A 19 6.17 -7.57 -15.18
CA HIS A 19 6.51 -6.91 -13.91
C HIS A 19 5.31 -6.14 -13.34
N ASP A 20 5.33 -5.89 -12.04
CA ASP A 20 4.33 -5.04 -11.39
C ASP A 20 4.61 -3.56 -11.70
N SER A 21 3.64 -2.89 -12.33
CA SER A 21 3.71 -1.46 -12.64
C SER A 21 3.85 -0.57 -11.40
N GLN A 22 3.33 -1.01 -10.24
CA GLN A 22 3.43 -0.25 -9.00
C GLN A 22 4.86 -0.23 -8.48
N GLU A 23 5.58 -1.35 -8.60
CA GLU A 23 6.98 -1.46 -8.22
C GLU A 23 7.85 -0.56 -9.10
N LEU A 24 7.61 -0.60 -10.41
CA LEU A 24 8.26 0.28 -11.38
C LEU A 24 8.05 1.76 -11.04
N LEU A 25 6.81 2.15 -10.74
CA LEU A 25 6.46 3.52 -10.40
C LEU A 25 7.16 3.97 -9.11
N SER A 26 7.18 3.11 -8.08
CA SER A 26 7.87 3.40 -6.82
C SER A 26 9.35 3.67 -7.04
N PHE A 27 10.01 2.83 -7.85
CA PHE A 27 11.44 3.00 -8.13
C PHE A 27 11.71 4.27 -8.94
N LEU A 28 10.88 4.54 -9.96
CA LEU A 28 11.03 5.75 -10.79
C LEU A 28 10.88 7.02 -9.95
N LEU A 29 9.87 7.08 -9.08
CA LEU A 29 9.62 8.26 -8.25
C LEU A 29 10.72 8.47 -7.21
N ASP A 30 11.26 7.40 -6.63
CA ASP A 30 12.39 7.47 -5.70
C ASP A 30 13.67 7.94 -6.40
N GLY A 31 13.97 7.39 -7.58
CA GLY A 31 15.10 7.84 -8.39
C GLY A 31 15.00 9.32 -8.80
N LEU A 32 13.83 9.74 -9.28
CA LEU A 32 13.56 11.14 -9.61
C LEU A 32 13.62 12.04 -8.36
N HIS A 33 13.16 11.54 -7.20
CA HIS A 33 13.26 12.28 -5.95
C HIS A 33 14.70 12.55 -5.58
N GLU A 34 15.57 11.52 -5.57
CA GLU A 34 16.97 11.64 -5.18
C GLU A 34 17.78 12.49 -6.19
N ASP A 35 17.55 12.33 -7.49
CA ASP A 35 18.21 13.16 -8.52
C ASP A 35 17.87 14.64 -8.38
N LEU A 36 16.60 14.94 -8.06
CA LEU A 36 16.09 16.30 -7.90
C LEU A 36 16.16 16.80 -6.45
N ASN A 37 16.75 16.02 -5.53
CA ASN A 37 16.83 16.41 -4.13
C ASN A 37 17.79 17.60 -3.97
N ARG A 38 17.23 18.70 -3.46
CA ARG A 38 17.92 19.97 -3.17
C ARG A 38 18.84 19.82 -1.96
N VAL A 39 18.54 18.89 -1.05
CA VAL A 39 19.39 18.56 0.10
C VAL A 39 20.49 17.60 -0.32
N LYS A 40 21.77 18.02 -0.19
CA LYS A 40 22.93 17.17 -0.52
C LYS A 40 23.59 16.49 0.68
N LYS A 41 23.31 16.97 1.90
CA LYS A 41 23.83 16.39 3.15
C LYS A 41 22.67 16.07 4.08
N LYS A 42 22.35 14.78 4.19
CA LYS A 42 21.30 14.30 5.08
C LYS A 42 21.75 14.46 6.55
N VAL A 43 20.92 15.12 7.36
CA VAL A 43 21.12 15.24 8.81
C VAL A 43 20.20 14.23 9.48
N TYR A 44 20.78 13.31 10.25
CA TYR A 44 20.01 12.36 11.03
C TYR A 44 19.65 12.99 12.37
N LEU A 45 18.35 13.19 12.57
CA LEU A 45 17.80 13.65 13.84
C LEU A 45 16.98 12.51 14.43
N GLU A 46 17.16 12.27 15.73
CA GLU A 46 16.36 11.28 16.43
C GLU A 46 14.91 11.75 16.55
N ALA A 47 13.97 10.86 16.24
CA ALA A 47 12.55 11.12 16.41
C ALA A 47 12.25 11.32 17.91
N LYS A 48 11.70 12.49 18.26
CA LYS A 48 11.23 12.75 19.61
C LYS A 48 9.97 11.93 19.87
N ASP A 49 9.85 11.39 21.07
CA ASP A 49 8.65 10.67 21.47
C ASP A 49 7.41 11.58 21.44
N SER A 50 6.29 11.04 21.00
CA SER A 50 5.01 11.74 20.86
C SER A 50 4.50 12.25 22.22
N GLY A 51 4.72 11.48 23.29
CA GLY A 51 4.33 11.86 24.65
C GLY A 51 2.86 12.29 24.73
N GLU A 52 2.56 13.30 25.55
CA GLU A 52 1.22 13.90 25.66
C GLU A 52 1.02 15.13 24.75
N ARG A 53 1.90 15.32 23.75
CA ARG A 53 1.85 16.50 22.88
C ARG A 53 0.71 16.37 21.85
N PRO A 54 0.13 17.49 21.39
CA PRO A 54 -0.91 17.44 20.38
C PRO A 54 -0.37 16.89 19.05
N ASP A 55 -1.16 16.01 18.41
CA ASP A 55 -0.81 15.35 17.15
C ASP A 55 -0.36 16.33 16.07
N SER A 56 -1.03 17.49 15.95
CA SER A 56 -0.71 18.50 14.94
C SER A 56 0.72 19.05 15.07
N MET A 57 1.21 19.20 16.31
CA MET A 57 2.56 19.66 16.59
C MET A 57 3.58 18.57 16.25
N VAL A 58 3.33 17.33 16.69
CA VAL A 58 4.22 16.20 16.44
C VAL A 58 4.29 15.87 14.94
N ALA A 59 3.15 15.94 14.24
CA ALA A 59 3.06 15.78 12.80
C ALA A 59 3.89 16.84 12.06
N ALA A 60 3.71 18.12 12.43
CA ALA A 60 4.46 19.22 11.84
C ALA A 60 5.98 19.08 12.08
N GLU A 61 6.39 18.75 13.31
CA GLU A 61 7.80 18.48 13.63
C GLU A 61 8.37 17.33 12.79
N ALA A 62 7.66 16.20 12.74
CA ALA A 62 8.07 15.04 11.95
C ALA A 62 8.16 15.38 10.45
N TRP A 63 7.25 16.22 9.93
CA TRP A 63 7.29 16.66 8.54
C TRP A 63 8.46 17.59 8.26
N GLN A 64 8.77 18.52 9.18
CA GLN A 64 9.95 19.37 9.04
C GLN A 64 11.23 18.54 9.08
N MET A 65 11.34 17.58 10.02
CA MET A 65 12.47 16.66 10.09
C MET A 65 12.62 15.85 8.80
N TYR A 66 11.51 15.35 8.24
CA TYR A 66 11.52 14.65 6.96
C TYR A 66 12.06 15.55 5.82
N LYS A 67 11.59 16.79 5.73
CA LYS A 67 12.04 17.75 4.70
C LYS A 67 13.49 18.19 4.85
N MET A 68 14.10 18.11 6.04
CA MET A 68 15.52 18.41 6.21
C MET A 68 16.44 17.46 5.43
N GLY A 69 15.97 16.25 5.11
CA GLY A 69 16.71 15.27 4.28
C GLY A 69 16.15 15.11 2.86
N ASN A 70 14.91 15.57 2.63
CA ASN A 70 14.13 15.26 1.44
C ASN A 70 13.41 16.52 0.96
N ASP A 71 14.01 17.23 0.02
CA ASP A 71 13.43 18.45 -0.57
C ASP A 71 13.52 18.37 -2.09
N SER A 72 12.43 17.98 -2.73
CA SER A 72 12.36 17.91 -4.18
C SER A 72 10.93 18.16 -4.68
N VAL A 73 10.80 18.38 -5.98
CA VAL A 73 9.49 18.55 -6.63
C VAL A 73 8.58 17.34 -6.42
N ILE A 74 9.14 16.14 -6.26
CA ILE A 74 8.37 14.93 -5.96
C ILE A 74 7.76 15.02 -4.55
N VAL A 75 8.52 15.50 -3.57
CA VAL A 75 8.02 15.73 -2.21
C VAL A 75 6.92 16.79 -2.22
N ASP A 76 7.12 17.86 -2.98
CA ASP A 76 6.20 19.01 -3.04
C ASP A 76 4.79 18.61 -3.53
N TYR A 77 4.69 17.66 -4.47
CA TYR A 77 3.42 17.31 -5.12
C TYR A 77 2.86 15.94 -4.74
N LEU A 78 3.71 14.95 -4.46
CA LEU A 78 3.28 13.56 -4.32
C LEU A 78 3.40 13.04 -2.90
N HIS A 79 4.21 13.67 -2.05
CA HIS A 79 4.38 13.17 -0.68
C HIS A 79 3.31 13.74 0.26
N GLY A 80 2.75 12.86 1.07
CA GLY A 80 1.89 13.18 2.21
C GLY A 80 2.42 12.56 3.50
N GLN A 81 1.64 12.66 4.57
CA GLN A 81 1.98 12.11 5.88
C GLN A 81 0.82 11.29 6.46
N LEU A 82 1.12 10.10 6.97
CA LEU A 82 0.17 9.21 7.66
C LEU A 82 0.43 9.22 9.16
N LYS A 83 -0.65 9.13 9.95
CA LYS A 83 -0.57 8.86 11.40
C LYS A 83 -0.70 7.35 11.64
N SER A 84 0.41 6.71 11.99
CA SER A 84 0.48 5.31 12.38
C SER A 84 0.34 5.17 13.89
N THR A 85 -0.68 4.48 14.38
CA THR A 85 -0.87 4.20 15.82
C THR A 85 -0.76 2.72 16.07
N VAL A 86 0.24 2.30 16.84
CA VAL A 86 0.46 0.91 17.24
C VAL A 86 0.18 0.79 18.72
N VAL A 87 -0.74 -0.10 19.08
CA VAL A 87 -1.08 -0.39 20.48
C VAL A 87 -0.57 -1.78 20.81
N CYS A 88 0.31 -1.88 21.81
CA CYS A 88 0.77 -3.17 22.29
C CYS A 88 -0.41 -3.91 22.96
N PRO A 89 -0.76 -5.14 22.51
CA PRO A 89 -1.90 -5.86 23.07
C PRO A 89 -1.69 -6.27 24.54
N GLN A 90 -0.44 -6.45 24.96
CA GLN A 90 -0.06 -6.89 26.30
C GLN A 90 0.08 -5.74 27.31
N CYS A 91 0.97 -4.76 27.06
CA CYS A 91 1.24 -3.67 28.01
C CYS A 91 0.42 -2.40 27.77
N LYS A 92 -0.42 -2.36 26.73
CA LYS A 92 -1.24 -1.20 26.35
C LYS A 92 -0.46 0.08 26.03
N LEU A 93 0.86 -0.02 25.88
CA LEU A 93 1.68 1.08 25.37
C LEU A 93 1.19 1.47 23.98
N VAL A 94 0.91 2.75 23.80
CA VAL A 94 0.51 3.35 22.54
C VAL A 94 1.73 4.06 21.96
N SER A 95 2.12 3.68 20.75
CA SER A 95 3.16 4.36 19.97
C SER A 95 2.52 5.02 18.76
N VAL A 96 2.71 6.33 18.63
CA VAL A 96 2.24 7.12 17.49
C VAL A 96 3.45 7.55 16.67
N LYS A 97 3.38 7.35 15.36
CA LYS A 97 4.36 7.83 14.38
C LYS A 97 3.68 8.57 13.25
N PHE A 98 4.41 9.51 12.67
CA PHE A 98 3.96 10.28 11.50
C PHE A 98 4.89 10.00 10.33
N ASP A 99 4.46 9.10 9.45
CA ASP A 99 5.31 8.53 8.40
C ASP A 99 5.00 9.20 7.05
N PRO A 100 6.01 9.62 6.29
CA PRO A 100 5.81 10.14 4.94
C PRO A 100 5.38 9.00 3.99
N PHE A 101 4.55 9.32 2.99
CA PHE A 101 4.16 8.38 1.94
C PHE A 101 4.11 9.08 0.57
N CYS A 102 4.34 8.34 -0.52
CA CYS A 102 4.24 8.83 -1.90
C CYS A 102 3.03 8.24 -2.65
N PHE A 103 2.52 7.10 -2.20
CA PHE A 103 1.34 6.42 -2.75
C PHE A 103 0.63 5.63 -1.65
N LEU A 104 -0.64 5.29 -1.88
CA LEU A 104 -1.46 4.50 -0.97
C LEU A 104 -1.86 3.18 -1.62
N SER A 105 -1.43 2.07 -1.04
CA SER A 105 -1.89 0.74 -1.41
C SER A 105 -3.19 0.43 -0.68
N LEU A 106 -4.31 0.48 -1.41
CA LEU A 106 -5.63 0.26 -0.84
C LEU A 106 -6.02 -1.23 -0.94
N PRO A 107 -6.42 -1.88 0.17
CA PRO A 107 -6.92 -3.24 0.11
C PRO A 107 -8.26 -3.25 -0.64
N LEU A 108 -8.44 -4.24 -1.50
CA LEU A 108 -9.75 -4.50 -2.09
C LEU A 108 -10.67 -5.11 -1.02
N PRO A 109 -11.96 -4.74 -1.01
CA PRO A 109 -12.91 -5.40 -0.14
C PRO A 109 -12.91 -6.91 -0.42
N PRO A 110 -13.05 -7.75 0.61
CA PRO A 110 -13.13 -9.20 0.41
C PRO A 110 -14.27 -9.50 -0.55
N LYS A 111 -13.97 -10.24 -1.63
CA LYS A 111 -15.01 -10.73 -2.52
C LYS A 111 -15.84 -11.73 -1.71
N GLU A 112 -17.12 -11.41 -1.49
CA GLU A 112 -18.08 -12.41 -1.06
C GLU A 112 -18.02 -13.55 -2.09
N ARG A 113 -17.54 -14.73 -1.67
CA ARG A 113 -17.46 -15.88 -2.56
C ARG A 113 -18.86 -16.48 -2.71
N ILE A 114 -19.66 -15.86 -3.55
CA ILE A 114 -20.98 -16.37 -3.93
C ILE A 114 -20.77 -17.63 -4.78
N HIS A 115 -20.93 -18.80 -4.17
CA HIS A 115 -20.89 -20.06 -4.91
C HIS A 115 -22.31 -20.38 -5.39
N LYS A 116 -22.51 -20.32 -6.71
CA LYS A 116 -23.75 -20.77 -7.34
C LYS A 116 -23.65 -22.27 -7.59
N VAL A 117 -24.35 -23.05 -6.77
CA VAL A 117 -24.48 -24.50 -6.97
C VAL A 117 -25.72 -24.74 -7.83
N VAL A 118 -25.54 -25.28 -9.03
CA VAL A 118 -26.66 -25.71 -9.87
C VAL A 118 -26.93 -27.19 -9.60
N MET A 119 -28.01 -27.47 -8.89
CA MET A 119 -28.48 -28.82 -8.61
C MET A 119 -29.48 -29.24 -9.68
N THR A 120 -29.28 -30.41 -10.27
CA THR A 120 -30.26 -31.01 -11.19
C THR A 120 -31.04 -32.07 -10.44
N LEU A 121 -32.31 -31.79 -10.16
CA LEU A 121 -33.22 -32.73 -9.52
C LEU A 121 -33.77 -33.65 -10.60
N VAL A 122 -33.36 -34.93 -10.55
CA VAL A 122 -33.89 -35.99 -11.40
C VAL A 122 -34.90 -36.79 -10.58
N PRO A 123 -36.20 -36.66 -10.85
CA PRO A 123 -37.24 -37.39 -10.11
C PRO A 123 -37.19 -38.89 -10.43
N LEU A 124 -37.48 -39.72 -9.43
CA LEU A 124 -37.50 -41.19 -9.57
C LEU A 124 -38.65 -41.67 -10.47
N SER A 125 -39.72 -40.87 -10.59
CA SER A 125 -40.88 -41.17 -11.43
C SER A 125 -40.66 -40.69 -12.87
N PRO A 126 -40.79 -41.56 -13.89
CA PRO A 126 -40.44 -41.25 -15.29
C PRO A 126 -41.36 -40.23 -15.97
N ASP A 127 -42.51 -39.91 -15.37
CA ASP A 127 -43.49 -38.92 -15.81
C ASP A 127 -43.10 -37.47 -15.47
N ARG A 128 -42.14 -37.28 -14.56
CA ARG A 128 -41.71 -35.94 -14.12
C ARG A 128 -40.45 -35.49 -14.85
N LYS A 129 -40.47 -34.25 -15.36
CA LYS A 129 -39.28 -33.64 -15.97
C LYS A 129 -38.26 -33.27 -14.90
N TRP A 130 -36.98 -33.48 -15.20
CA TRP A 130 -35.85 -32.93 -14.47
C TRP A 130 -35.95 -31.40 -14.31
N VAL A 131 -35.56 -30.91 -13.13
CA VAL A 131 -35.61 -29.48 -12.77
C VAL A 131 -34.21 -29.03 -12.36
N LYS A 132 -33.77 -27.88 -12.89
CA LYS A 132 -32.54 -27.21 -12.43
C LYS A 132 -32.89 -26.24 -11.32
N VAL A 133 -32.25 -26.40 -10.16
CA VAL A 133 -32.37 -25.50 -9.01
C VAL A 133 -31.01 -24.84 -8.81
N THR A 134 -30.97 -23.51 -8.71
CA THR A 134 -29.76 -22.78 -8.37
C THR A 134 -29.80 -22.42 -6.89
N ALA A 135 -28.93 -23.04 -6.10
CA ALA A 135 -28.68 -22.66 -4.72
C ALA A 135 -27.53 -21.65 -4.67
N ILE A 136 -27.72 -20.56 -3.94
CA ILE A 136 -26.68 -19.57 -3.67
C ILE A 136 -26.13 -19.88 -2.28
N VAL A 137 -24.87 -20.30 -2.22
CA VAL A 137 -24.20 -20.60 -0.95
C VAL A 137 -23.24 -19.45 -0.62
N PHE A 138 -23.45 -18.84 0.53
CA PHE A 138 -22.55 -17.85 1.12
C PHE A 138 -21.59 -18.59 2.04
N PHE A 139 -20.31 -18.67 1.65
CA PHE A 139 -19.24 -19.04 2.59
C PHE A 139 -18.70 -17.75 3.19
N CYS A 140 -18.87 -17.59 4.51
CA CYS A 140 -18.18 -16.58 5.30
C CYS A 140 -16.72 -16.99 5.53
#